data_AF-A0A836MQY1-F1
#
_entry.id   AF-A0A836MQY1-F1
#
_cell.length_a   1.000
_cell.length_b   1.000
_cell.length_c   1.000
_cell.angle_alpha   90.00
_cell.angle_beta   90.00
_cell.angle_gamma   90.00
#
_symmetry.space_group_name_H-M   'P 1'
#
loop_
_entity.id
_entity.type
_entity.pdbx_description
1 polymer ?
#
loop_
_entity_poly.entity_id
_entity_poly.type
_entity_poly.pdbx_seq_one_letter_code
_entity_poly.pdbx_strand_id
1 'polypeptide(L)'
;MLFSWHQYNEKIDFNETSLVLLSKLIPQHIQFILQYTEPAKLNVFQPKLIQSDWQPKKDLSIELKGLNLDNVWQNIIQQVGKFHIDQGNSFEQQIIIADKRQKLILNIARLENKQEKNYSLKKHLNWCKKSTN
;
A
#
# COMPACT_ATOMS: atom_id res chain seq x y z
N MET A 1 11.58 18.97 -25.63
CA MET A 1 12.03 19.61 -24.38
C MET A 1 11.04 19.25 -23.31
N LEU A 2 11.53 18.55 -22.29
CA LEU A 2 10.82 18.18 -21.07
C LEU A 2 10.68 19.38 -20.13
N PHE A 3 9.81 19.21 -19.14
CA PHE A 3 9.64 20.00 -17.92
C PHE A 3 8.61 21.14 -17.97
N SER A 4 7.42 20.84 -17.44
CA SER A 4 6.96 21.58 -16.26
C SER A 4 6.06 20.70 -15.40
N TRP A 5 6.70 19.99 -14.48
CA TRP A 5 6.09 19.40 -13.30
C TRP A 5 5.69 20.54 -12.36
N HIS A 6 4.54 21.17 -12.59
CA HIS A 6 3.87 21.93 -11.53
C HIS A 6 2.66 21.15 -11.05
N GLN A 7 2.91 19.94 -10.55
CA GLN A 7 1.95 19.22 -9.72
C GLN A 7 2.26 19.57 -8.27
N TYR A 8 1.51 20.53 -7.76
CA TYR A 8 1.44 20.84 -6.34
C TYR A 8 0.87 19.60 -5.64
N ASN A 9 1.73 18.72 -5.14
CA ASN A 9 1.33 17.58 -4.32
C ASN A 9 0.89 18.12 -2.95
N GLU A 10 -0.35 18.59 -2.84
CA GLU A 10 -1.00 18.71 -1.53
C GLU A 10 -0.97 17.31 -0.92
N LYS A 11 -0.19 17.13 0.15
CA LYS A 11 -0.19 15.86 0.88
C LYS A 11 -1.59 15.68 1.44
N ILE A 12 -2.29 14.67 0.94
CA ILE A 12 -3.59 14.27 1.48
C ILE A 12 -3.33 13.69 2.87
N ASP A 13 -3.57 14.50 3.90
CA ASP A 13 -3.39 14.12 5.29
C ASP A 13 -4.74 13.70 5.88
N PHE A 14 -4.79 12.53 6.51
CA PHE A 14 -5.96 12.01 7.20
C PHE A 14 -5.52 11.11 8.35
N ASN A 15 -6.31 11.09 9.43
CA ASN A 15 -5.99 10.29 10.60
C ASN A 15 -6.51 8.85 10.45
N GLU A 16 -5.61 7.89 10.26
CA GLU A 16 -5.92 6.46 10.22
C GLU A 16 -6.60 5.95 11.50
N THR A 17 -6.27 6.55 12.64
CA THR A 17 -6.87 6.21 13.94
C THR A 17 -8.38 6.44 13.92
N SER A 18 -8.85 7.48 13.23
CA SER A 18 -10.28 7.76 13.10
C SER A 18 -11.01 6.65 12.34
N LEU A 19 -10.42 6.14 11.26
CA LEU A 19 -11.00 5.01 10.51
C LEU A 19 -11.06 3.74 11.36
N VAL A 20 -10.00 3.45 12.10
CA VAL A 20 -9.95 2.29 13.01
C VAL A 20 -11.01 2.42 14.10
N LEU A 21 -11.15 3.60 14.70
CA LEU A 21 -12.18 3.84 15.73
C LEU A 21 -13.59 3.67 15.16
N LEU A 22 -13.89 4.29 14.02
CA LEU A 22 -15.20 4.16 13.36
C LEU A 22 -15.52 2.70 13.03
N SER A 23 -14.54 1.95 12.53
CA SER A 23 -14.69 0.52 12.22
C SER A 23 -14.96 -0.32 13.46
N LYS A 24 -14.37 0.02 14.60
CA LYS A 24 -14.57 -0.71 15.88
C LYS A 24 -15.88 -0.36 16.57
N LEU A 25 -16.37 0.87 16.38
CA LEU A 25 -17.61 1.34 17.00
C LEU A 25 -18.86 0.71 16.37
N ILE A 26 -18.78 0.34 15.09
CA ILE A 26 -19.89 -0.28 14.38
C ILE A 26 -19.56 -1.77 14.21
N PRO A 27 -20.25 -2.69 14.92
CA PRO A 27 -19.94 -4.12 14.89
C PRO A 27 -20.48 -4.80 13.61
N GLN A 28 -20.16 -4.24 12.46
CA GLN A 28 -20.55 -4.71 11.14
C GLN A 28 -19.37 -4.56 10.17
N HIS A 29 -19.39 -5.35 9.10
CA HIS A 29 -18.43 -5.21 8.01
C HIS A 29 -18.65 -3.90 7.26
N ILE A 30 -17.71 -2.97 7.37
CA ILE A 30 -17.80 -1.64 6.74
C ILE A 30 -16.55 -1.36 5.94
N GLN A 31 -16.79 -0.90 4.71
CA GLN A 31 -15.78 -0.34 3.84
C GLN A 31 -15.94 1.18 3.76
N PHE A 32 -14.82 1.89 3.87
CA PHE A 32 -14.76 3.34 3.72
C PHE A 32 -14.14 3.73 2.39
N ILE A 33 -14.71 4.75 1.77
CA ILE A 33 -14.13 5.43 0.61
C ILE A 33 -13.66 6.80 1.10
N LEU A 34 -12.36 7.03 1.06
CA LEU A 34 -11.79 8.35 1.29
C LEU A 34 -11.62 9.04 -0.06
N GLN A 35 -12.22 10.20 -0.22
CA GLN A 35 -12.07 11.04 -1.42
C GLN A 35 -11.49 12.38 -1.00
N TYR A 36 -10.49 12.85 -1.74
CA TYR A 36 -9.95 14.21 -1.60
C TYR A 36 -9.81 14.82 -2.97
N THR A 37 -10.56 15.89 -3.26
CA THR A 37 -10.73 16.41 -4.62
C THR A 37 -11.19 15.31 -5.59
N GLU A 38 -10.36 14.94 -6.57
CA GLU A 38 -10.62 13.90 -7.56
C GLU A 38 -10.16 12.48 -7.16
N PRO A 39 -8.96 12.27 -6.59
CA PRO A 39 -8.54 10.93 -6.19
C PRO A 39 -9.33 10.40 -5.00
N ALA A 40 -9.52 9.08 -5.00
CA ALA A 40 -10.14 8.34 -3.93
C ALA A 40 -9.33 7.07 -3.60
N LYS A 41 -9.51 6.56 -2.38
CA LYS A 41 -8.97 5.26 -1.96
C LYS A 41 -9.94 4.49 -1.08
N LEU A 42 -9.83 3.17 -1.14
CA LEU A 42 -10.62 2.25 -0.36
C LEU A 42 -9.91 1.90 0.95
N ASN A 43 -10.68 1.73 2.03
CA ASN A 43 -10.16 1.39 3.34
C ASN A 43 -11.10 0.38 4.02
N VAL A 44 -10.52 -0.67 4.59
CA VAL A 44 -11.23 -1.68 5.36
C VAL A 44 -10.40 -2.04 6.60
N PHE A 45 -11.06 -2.30 7.71
CA PHE A 45 -10.40 -2.78 8.93
C PHE A 45 -10.74 -4.26 9.19
N GLN A 46 -9.74 -5.14 9.09
CA GLN A 46 -9.85 -6.56 9.44
C GLN A 46 -8.45 -7.21 9.48
N PRO A 47 -7.97 -7.78 10.60
CA PRO A 47 -7.94 -7.19 11.95
C PRO A 47 -7.04 -5.93 12.05
N LYS A 48 -6.46 -5.47 10.93
CA LYS A 48 -5.68 -4.24 10.80
C LYS A 48 -6.31 -3.34 9.72
N LEU A 49 -5.86 -2.10 9.61
CA LEU A 49 -6.25 -1.22 8.51
C LEU A 49 -5.58 -1.70 7.21
N ILE A 50 -6.40 -1.92 6.19
CA ILE A 50 -6.03 -2.32 4.83
C ILE A 50 -6.52 -1.21 3.90
N GLN A 51 -5.66 -0.76 3.00
CA GLN A 51 -5.93 0.40 2.16
C GLN A 51 -5.49 0.13 0.72
N SER A 52 -6.24 0.65 -0.24
CA SER A 52 -5.78 0.73 -1.62
C SER A 52 -4.89 1.96 -1.82
N ASP A 53 -4.19 1.99 -2.95
CA ASP A 53 -3.57 3.21 -3.45
C ASP A 53 -4.64 4.26 -3.78
N TRP A 54 -4.22 5.53 -3.80
CA TRP A 54 -5.01 6.61 -4.36
C TRP A 54 -5.11 6.45 -5.88
N GLN A 55 -6.32 6.54 -6.41
CA GLN A 55 -6.58 6.49 -7.84
C GLN A 55 -7.76 7.39 -8.20
N PRO A 56 -7.92 7.80 -9.48
CA PRO A 56 -9.08 8.58 -9.90
C PRO A 56 -10.38 7.87 -9.52
N LYS A 57 -11.36 8.61 -9.01
CA LYS A 57 -12.65 8.03 -8.58
C LYS A 57 -13.32 7.16 -9.64
N LYS A 58 -13.20 7.55 -10.91
CA LYS A 58 -13.74 6.81 -12.06
C LYS A 58 -13.11 5.42 -12.28
N ASP A 59 -11.89 5.22 -11.79
CA ASP A 59 -11.14 3.97 -11.93
C ASP A 59 -11.31 3.08 -10.68
N LEU A 60 -11.86 3.66 -9.59
CA LEU A 60 -12.18 2.94 -8.37
C LEU A 60 -13.36 2.00 -8.60
N SER A 61 -13.10 0.69 -8.54
CA SER A 61 -14.13 -0.34 -8.71
C SER A 61 -13.92 -1.47 -7.71
N ILE A 62 -15.03 -2.09 -7.31
CA ILE A 62 -15.07 -3.29 -6.47
C ILE A 62 -16.11 -4.20 -7.06
N GLU A 63 -15.69 -5.41 -7.37
CA GLU A 63 -16.59 -6.45 -7.84
C GLU A 63 -17.11 -7.25 -6.64
N LEU A 64 -18.41 -7.43 -6.50
CA LEU A 64 -18.97 -8.22 -5.41
C LEU A 64 -19.07 -9.69 -5.85
N LYS A 65 -18.13 -10.53 -5.40
CA LYS A 65 -18.13 -11.98 -5.69
C LYS A 65 -18.25 -12.81 -4.44
N GLY A 66 -19.15 -13.79 -4.45
CA GLY A 66 -19.26 -14.79 -3.39
C GLY A 66 -20.62 -15.47 -3.40
N LEU A 67 -20.66 -16.69 -2.90
CA LEU A 67 -21.92 -17.45 -2.75
C LEU A 67 -22.70 -17.07 -1.48
N ASN A 68 -22.08 -16.30 -0.57
CA ASN A 68 -22.67 -15.78 0.66
C ASN A 68 -21.97 -14.46 1.07
N LEU A 69 -22.53 -13.77 2.07
CA LEU A 69 -22.03 -12.45 2.50
C LEU A 69 -20.60 -12.51 3.08
N ASP A 70 -20.24 -13.59 3.77
CA ASP A 70 -18.88 -13.77 4.30
C ASP A 70 -17.85 -13.84 3.16
N ASN A 71 -18.16 -14.60 2.11
CA ASN A 71 -17.32 -14.71 0.92
C ASN A 71 -17.24 -13.39 0.15
N VAL A 72 -18.37 -12.68 0.02
CA VAL A 72 -18.40 -11.32 -0.57
C VAL A 72 -17.49 -10.39 0.22
N TRP A 73 -17.55 -10.42 1.55
CA TRP A 73 -16.71 -9.58 2.39
C TRP A 73 -15.22 -9.91 2.28
N GLN A 74 -14.86 -11.20 2.31
CA GLN A 74 -13.48 -11.64 2.09
C GLN A 74 -12.97 -11.23 0.71
N ASN A 75 -13.83 -11.24 -0.31
CA ASN A 75 -13.48 -10.81 -1.66
C ASN A 75 -13.25 -9.29 -1.76
N ILE A 76 -14.04 -8.48 -1.05
CA ILE A 76 -13.82 -7.03 -0.93
C ILE A 76 -12.43 -6.76 -0.32
N ILE A 77 -12.12 -7.40 0.81
CA ILE A 77 -10.83 -7.18 1.50
C ILE A 77 -9.64 -7.56 0.60
N GLN A 78 -9.73 -8.68 -0.14
CA GLN A 78 -8.69 -9.08 -1.09
C GLN A 78 -8.46 -8.04 -2.18
N GLN A 79 -9.53 -7.47 -2.74
CA GLN A 79 -9.43 -6.41 -3.75
C GLN A 79 -8.79 -5.13 -3.20
N VAL A 80 -9.15 -4.72 -1.99
CA VAL A 80 -8.57 -3.54 -1.34
C VAL A 80 -7.09 -3.76 -1.01
N GLY A 81 -6.76 -4.92 -0.45
CA GLY A 81 -5.40 -5.25 0.00
C GLY A 81 -4.47 -5.82 -1.08
N LYS A 82 -4.98 -6.08 -2.29
CA LYS A 82 -4.24 -6.67 -3.42
C LYS A 82 -3.48 -7.96 -3.04
N PHE A 83 -4.07 -8.80 -2.21
CA PHE A 83 -3.49 -10.10 -1.81
C PHE A 83 -4.42 -11.25 -2.15
N HIS A 84 -3.85 -12.45 -2.30
CA HIS A 84 -4.57 -13.67 -2.66
C HIS A 84 -4.78 -14.57 -1.43
N ILE A 85 -5.87 -15.32 -1.46
CA ILE A 85 -6.12 -16.37 -0.46
C ILE A 85 -5.41 -17.67 -0.85
N ASP A 86 -4.51 -18.13 0.01
CA ASP A 86 -3.83 -19.43 -0.13
C ASP A 86 -4.62 -20.53 0.61
N GLN A 87 -4.78 -21.70 0.00
CA GLN A 87 -5.42 -22.85 0.66
C GLN A 87 -4.56 -23.33 1.85
N GLY A 88 -5.14 -23.41 3.05
CA GLY A 88 -4.49 -23.97 4.24
C GLY A 88 -4.21 -22.99 5.39
N ASN A 89 -4.32 -21.67 5.16
CA ASN A 89 -4.23 -20.66 6.22
C ASN A 89 -5.60 -20.04 6.50
N SER A 90 -5.85 -19.55 7.72
CA SER A 90 -7.05 -18.75 7.97
C SER A 90 -6.98 -17.39 7.27
N PHE A 91 -8.13 -16.80 6.96
CA PHE A 91 -8.19 -15.51 6.26
C PHE A 91 -7.41 -14.39 6.99
N GLU A 92 -7.53 -14.33 8.32
CA GLU A 92 -6.79 -13.35 9.13
C GLU A 92 -5.27 -13.60 9.13
N GLN A 93 -4.86 -14.87 9.19
CA GLN A 93 -3.43 -15.23 9.10
C GLN A 93 -2.85 -14.75 7.77
N GLN A 94 -3.60 -14.85 6.68
CA GLN A 94 -3.15 -14.42 5.36
C GLN A 94 -2.97 -12.91 5.26
N ILE A 95 -3.86 -12.12 5.89
CA ILE A 95 -3.70 -10.66 6.00
C ILE A 95 -2.39 -10.30 6.72
N ILE A 96 -2.08 -11.03 7.78
CA ILE A 96 -0.84 -10.84 8.55
C ILE A 96 0.39 -11.27 7.73
N ILE A 97 0.31 -12.39 7.01
CA ILE A 97 1.39 -12.85 6.13
C ILE A 97 1.65 -11.84 5.02
N ALA A 98 0.61 -11.32 4.38
CA ALA A 98 0.73 -10.29 3.35
C ALA A 98 1.42 -9.03 3.89
N ASP A 99 1.08 -8.59 5.11
CA ASP A 99 1.76 -7.47 5.78
C ASP A 99 3.27 -7.69 5.93
N LYS A 100 3.63 -8.89 6.43
CA LYS A 100 5.02 -9.26 6.67
C LYS A 100 5.79 -9.33 5.36
N ARG A 101 5.18 -9.89 4.31
CA ARG A 101 5.75 -9.94 2.95
C ARG A 101 6.04 -8.53 2.43
N GLN A 102 5.09 -7.60 2.54
CA GLN A 102 5.27 -6.22 2.10
C GLN A 102 6.41 -5.51 2.85
N LYS A 103 6.49 -5.68 4.18
CA LYS A 103 7.58 -5.13 5.00
C LYS A 103 8.94 -5.69 4.58
N LEU A 104 9.02 -6.98 4.27
CA LEU A 104 10.25 -7.62 3.78
C LEU A 104 10.67 -7.04 2.42
N ILE A 105 9.74 -6.88 1.48
CA ILE A 105 10.02 -6.28 0.15
C ILE A 105 10.57 -4.86 0.30
N LEU A 106 9.97 -4.04 1.16
CA LEU A 106 10.47 -2.68 1.43
C LEU A 106 11.88 -2.68 2.01
N ASN A 107 12.18 -3.62 2.91
CA ASN A 107 13.51 -3.78 3.47
C ASN A 107 14.54 -4.20 2.42
N ILE A 108 14.19 -5.14 1.54
CA ILE A 108 15.02 -5.57 0.41
C ILE A 108 15.35 -4.36 -0.48
N ALA A 109 14.33 -3.64 -0.95
CA ALA A 109 14.51 -2.46 -1.80
C ALA A 109 15.39 -1.39 -1.13
N ARG A 110 15.21 -1.17 0.19
CA ARG A 110 16.05 -0.23 0.95
C ARG A 110 17.52 -0.69 1.02
N LEU A 111 17.77 -1.98 1.18
CA LEU A 111 19.12 -2.53 1.25
C LEU A 111 19.82 -2.49 -0.12
N GLU A 112 19.11 -2.82 -1.20
CA GLU A 112 19.60 -2.73 -2.58
C GLU A 112 20.02 -1.31 -2.93
N ASN A 113 19.15 -0.32 -2.64
CA ASN A 113 19.47 1.10 -2.82
C ASN A 113 20.73 1.55 -2.06
N LYS A 114 20.98 1.01 -0.87
CA LYS A 114 22.21 1.31 -0.11
C LYS A 114 23.43 0.69 -0.78
N GLN A 115 23.31 -0.53 -1.28
CA GLN A 115 24.39 -1.21 -2.00
C GLN A 115 24.77 -0.43 -3.27
N GLU A 116 23.81 0.01 -4.06
CA GLU A 116 24.05 0.81 -5.27
C GLU A 116 24.76 2.13 -4.96
N LYS A 117 24.28 2.87 -3.94
CA LYS A 117 24.95 4.10 -3.47
C LYS A 117 26.40 3.84 -3.07
N ASN A 118 26.65 2.77 -2.30
CA ASN A 118 28.00 2.40 -1.91
C ASN A 118 28.89 2.04 -3.10
N TYR A 119 28.37 1.31 -4.08
CA TYR A 119 29.10 0.98 -5.30
C TYR A 119 29.48 2.23 -6.11
N SER A 120 28.50 3.13 -6.30
CA SER A 120 28.71 4.42 -6.98
C SER A 120 29.75 5.30 -6.27
N LEU A 121 29.69 5.40 -4.94
CA LEU A 121 30.66 6.14 -4.12
C LEU A 121 32.08 5.56 -4.23
N LYS A 122 32.23 4.23 -4.16
CA LYS A 122 33.55 3.58 -4.34
C LYS A 122 34.15 3.88 -5.72
N LYS A 123 33.33 3.85 -6.77
CA LYS A 123 33.76 4.19 -8.14
C LYS A 123 34.23 5.64 -8.23
N HIS A 124 33.47 6.59 -7.67
CA HIS A 124 33.84 8.01 -7.63
C HIS A 124 35.15 8.24 -6.87
N LEU A 125 35.32 7.64 -5.68
CA LEU A 125 36.55 7.74 -4.89
C LEU A 125 37.78 7.19 -5.63
N ASN A 126 37.62 6.06 -6.33
CA ASN A 126 38.69 5.50 -7.15
C ASN A 126 39.06 6.40 -8.34
N TRP A 127 38.08 7.10 -8.92
CA TRP A 127 38.33 8.08 -9.98
C TRP A 127 39.13 9.28 -9.45
N CYS A 128 38.70 9.89 -8.33
CA CYS A 128 39.43 11.00 -7.71
C CYS A 128 40.89 10.64 -7.38
N LYS A 129 41.15 9.44 -6.84
CA LYS A 129 42.52 8.98 -6.53
C LYS A 129 43.41 8.86 -7.76
N LYS A 130 42.86 8.50 -8.92
CA LYS A 130 43.61 8.38 -10.18
C LYS A 130 43.91 9.73 -10.85
N SER A 131 43.15 10.78 -10.53
CA SER A 131 43.35 12.13 -11.09
C SER A 131 44.32 12.99 -10.28
N THR A 132 44.71 12.54 -9.07
CA THR A 132 45.66 13.22 -8.19
C THR A 132 47.06 12.59 -8.19
N ASN A 133 47.28 11.53 -8.97
CA ASN A 133 48.58 10.93 -9.29
C ASN A 133 48.88 11.14 -10.77
#